data_AF-A0A9P8L3U1-F1
#
_entry.id   AF-A0A9P8L3U1-F1
#
_cell.length_a   1.000
_cell.length_b   1.000
_cell.length_c   1.000
_cell.angle_alpha   90.00
_cell.angle_beta   90.00
_cell.angle_gamma   90.00
#
_symmetry.space_group_name_H-M   'P 1'
#
loop_
_entity.id
_entity.type
_entity.pdbx_description
1 polymer ?
#
loop_
_entity_poly.entity_id
_entity_poly.type
_entity_poly.pdbx_seq_one_letter_code
_entity_poly.pdbx_strand_id
1 'polypeptide(L)'
;MTIGRLDPQKPHSFAIPVKKINDGADISSFLSSKAYVQIMTFLLQLNASLYPRIIRSKDSSEEKIQAWELESPDVEFSEPVIRLRELLKKLEAIIDEAPPDPGPRRFGNMSFRKWFKIVEARLPDLLLECLPEVLTFKRAEPQTIQAADELRAYLTGGFGSPQRLDYGTGHELSFLAFLACIWMLGGFTQSEPGAEERGIVFGVIEPYLNLVRRLIKTYTLEPAGSHGVWGLDDHSFLPYIFGSAQLCPISSLEQPSPEGSLFGAPDPGSVAKDTVVQRERKRNMYYSAIGFIYDVKKGPFWEHSPYLFDISGVRGGWAKINKVGDPHHAASGTPRGN
;
A
#
# COMPACT_ATOMS: atom_id res chain seq x y z
N MET A 1 -15.17 -6.08 8.21
CA MET A 1 -15.70 -6.36 6.85
C MET A 1 -14.54 -6.86 6.00
N THR A 2 -14.76 -7.88 5.18
CA THR A 2 -13.75 -8.49 4.31
C THR A 2 -14.24 -8.33 2.88
N ILE A 3 -13.36 -8.04 1.93
CA ILE A 3 -13.76 -7.97 0.53
C ILE A 3 -14.18 -9.37 0.05
N GLY A 4 -15.32 -9.44 -0.65
CA GLY A 4 -15.87 -10.70 -1.15
C GLY A 4 -15.01 -11.33 -2.25
N ARG A 5 -15.02 -12.66 -2.34
CA ARG A 5 -14.39 -13.41 -3.43
C ARG A 5 -15.42 -13.78 -4.49
N LEU A 6 -15.02 -13.77 -5.75
CA LEU A 6 -15.79 -14.28 -6.87
C LEU A 6 -15.78 -15.81 -6.84
N ASP A 7 -16.88 -16.41 -7.31
CA ASP A 7 -16.99 -17.86 -7.44
C ASP A 7 -16.17 -18.33 -8.65
N PRO A 8 -15.08 -19.10 -8.47
CA PRO A 8 -14.23 -19.55 -9.58
C PRO A 8 -14.94 -20.50 -10.53
N GLN A 9 -16.10 -21.05 -10.15
CA GLN A 9 -16.93 -21.88 -11.02
C GLN A 9 -17.85 -21.05 -11.91
N LYS A 10 -18.11 -19.79 -11.58
CA LYS A 10 -18.97 -18.91 -12.37
C LYS A 10 -18.14 -18.08 -13.36
N PRO A 11 -18.57 -18.02 -14.63
CA PRO A 11 -17.93 -17.15 -15.59
C PRO A 11 -18.00 -15.68 -15.17
N HIS A 12 -16.92 -14.93 -15.40
CA HIS A 12 -16.85 -13.50 -15.15
C HIS A 12 -16.52 -12.70 -16.42
N SER A 13 -17.10 -11.51 -16.54
CA SER A 13 -16.85 -10.57 -17.64
C SER A 13 -15.84 -9.52 -17.21
N PHE A 14 -14.62 -9.62 -17.72
CA PHE A 14 -13.55 -8.64 -17.49
C PHE A 14 -13.65 -7.47 -18.47
N ALA A 15 -13.04 -6.34 -18.10
CA ALA A 15 -12.97 -5.17 -18.94
C ALA A 15 -11.62 -4.46 -18.81
N ILE A 16 -11.15 -3.84 -19.91
CA ILE A 16 -9.99 -2.95 -19.83
C ILE A 16 -10.42 -1.70 -19.05
N PRO A 17 -9.75 -1.32 -17.95
CA PRO A 17 -10.09 -0.13 -17.20
C PRO A 17 -10.01 1.11 -18.08
N VAL A 18 -11.01 1.98 -17.97
CA VAL A 18 -11.08 3.26 -18.68
C VAL A 18 -11.29 4.38 -17.68
N LYS A 19 -10.82 5.59 -18.01
CA LYS A 19 -11.02 6.77 -17.17
C LYS A 19 -12.52 7.03 -16.98
N LYS A 20 -12.95 7.10 -15.72
CA LYS A 20 -14.34 7.41 -15.32
C LYS A 20 -14.49 8.69 -14.51
N ILE A 21 -13.40 9.23 -13.96
CA ILE A 21 -13.39 10.50 -13.23
C ILE A 21 -12.67 11.53 -14.09
N ASN A 22 -13.39 12.49 -14.64
CA ASN A 22 -12.87 13.52 -15.54
C ASN A 22 -12.85 14.89 -14.86
N ASP A 23 -13.88 15.18 -14.07
CA ASP A 23 -14.01 16.42 -13.31
C ASP A 23 -14.53 16.16 -11.89
N GLY A 24 -14.82 17.24 -11.16
CA GLY A 24 -15.26 17.18 -9.76
C GLY A 24 -16.64 16.52 -9.57
N ALA A 25 -17.54 16.57 -10.54
CA ALA A 25 -18.88 15.99 -10.41
C ALA A 25 -18.85 14.46 -10.42
N ASP A 26 -17.90 13.89 -11.18
CA ASP A 26 -17.70 12.43 -11.24
C ASP A 26 -17.25 11.84 -9.89
N ILE A 27 -16.67 12.66 -9.00
CA ILE A 27 -16.20 12.21 -7.67
C ILE A 27 -17.37 11.67 -6.84
N SER A 28 -18.54 12.32 -6.88
CA SER A 28 -19.71 11.85 -6.15
C SER A 28 -20.16 10.47 -6.63
N SER A 29 -20.06 10.21 -7.93
CA SER A 29 -20.35 8.90 -8.51
C SER A 29 -19.32 7.85 -8.07
N PHE A 30 -18.03 8.21 -8.06
CA PHE A 30 -16.98 7.32 -7.54
C PHE A 30 -17.19 6.94 -6.07
N LEU A 31 -17.49 7.90 -5.19
CA LEU A 31 -17.69 7.65 -3.75
C LEU A 31 -18.89 6.73 -3.45
N SER A 32 -19.85 6.65 -4.36
CA SER A 32 -21.00 5.74 -4.29
C SER A 32 -20.80 4.41 -5.05
N SER A 33 -19.66 4.24 -5.72
CA SER A 33 -19.40 3.11 -6.60
C SER A 33 -19.00 1.84 -5.84
N LYS A 34 -19.22 0.68 -6.48
CA LYS A 34 -18.73 -0.61 -5.97
C LYS A 34 -17.20 -0.62 -5.82
N ALA A 35 -16.47 0.05 -6.73
CA ALA A 35 -15.02 0.12 -6.70
C ALA A 35 -14.51 0.81 -5.43
N TYR A 36 -15.10 1.96 -5.06
CA TYR A 36 -14.74 2.66 -3.83
C TYR A 36 -14.97 1.79 -2.59
N VAL A 37 -16.14 1.14 -2.49
CA VAL A 37 -16.46 0.23 -1.39
C VAL A 37 -15.46 -0.92 -1.30
N GLN A 38 -15.10 -1.53 -2.43
CA GLN A 38 -14.14 -2.64 -2.49
C GLN A 38 -12.73 -2.20 -2.07
N ILE A 39 -12.24 -1.08 -2.61
CA ILE A 39 -10.93 -0.50 -2.26
C ILE A 39 -10.85 -0.20 -0.76
N MET A 40 -11.84 0.51 -0.22
CA MET A 40 -11.85 0.87 1.20
C MET A 40 -11.99 -0.36 2.09
N THR A 41 -12.82 -1.32 1.72
CA THR A 41 -12.96 -2.57 2.47
C THR A 41 -11.64 -3.33 2.52
N PHE A 42 -10.95 -3.46 1.38
CA PHE A 42 -9.67 -4.15 1.32
C PHE A 42 -8.58 -3.42 2.11
N LEU A 43 -8.49 -2.09 1.99
CA LEU A 43 -7.57 -1.27 2.79
C LEU A 43 -7.78 -1.49 4.29
N LEU A 44 -9.03 -1.40 4.76
CA LEU A 44 -9.38 -1.58 6.16
C LEU A 44 -9.14 -3.01 6.65
N GLN A 45 -9.39 -4.01 5.79
CA GLN A 45 -9.11 -5.41 6.06
C GLN A 45 -7.61 -5.65 6.27
N LEU A 46 -6.75 -5.12 5.38
CA LEU A 46 -5.30 -5.18 5.53
C LEU A 46 -4.83 -4.42 6.78
N ASN A 47 -5.35 -3.21 7.02
CA ASN A 47 -4.99 -2.40 8.18
C ASN A 47 -5.28 -3.12 9.51
N ALA A 48 -6.47 -3.71 9.64
CA ALA A 48 -6.88 -4.41 10.86
C ALA A 48 -6.03 -5.67 11.13
N SER A 49 -5.42 -6.26 10.10
CA SER A 49 -4.52 -7.42 10.25
C SER A 49 -3.26 -7.11 11.05
N LEU A 50 -2.87 -5.83 11.11
CA LEU A 50 -1.60 -5.34 11.68
C LEU A 50 -1.70 -4.90 13.14
N TYR A 51 -2.91 -4.76 13.70
CA TYR A 51 -3.07 -4.43 15.11
C TYR A 51 -2.41 -5.49 16.00
N PRO A 52 -1.67 -5.08 17.05
CA PRO A 52 -1.15 -6.00 18.05
C PRO A 52 -2.28 -6.78 18.75
N ARG A 53 -2.03 -8.05 19.07
CA ARG A 53 -3.03 -8.95 19.65
C ARG A 53 -2.46 -9.81 20.76
N ILE A 54 -3.35 -10.36 21.58
CA ILE A 54 -3.01 -11.45 22.49
C ILE A 54 -3.16 -12.76 21.72
N ILE A 55 -2.08 -13.54 21.66
CA ILE A 55 -2.08 -14.91 21.15
C ILE A 55 -2.01 -15.84 22.34
N ARG A 56 -2.92 -16.81 22.38
CA ARG A 56 -2.90 -17.90 23.36
C ARG A 56 -2.21 -19.09 22.73
N SER A 57 -1.16 -19.57 23.38
CA SER A 57 -0.53 -20.84 22.98
C SER A 57 -1.53 -21.98 23.18
N LYS A 58 -1.55 -22.95 22.26
CA LYS A 58 -2.37 -24.17 22.41
C LYS A 58 -1.88 -25.05 23.56
N ASP A 59 -0.61 -24.91 23.94
CA ASP A 59 0.08 -25.80 24.88
C ASP A 59 0.35 -25.15 26.25
N SER A 60 0.01 -23.86 26.44
CA SER A 60 0.20 -23.15 27.71
C SER A 60 -0.90 -22.12 27.96
N SER A 61 -1.31 -21.93 29.21
CA SER A 61 -2.24 -20.87 29.63
C SER A 61 -1.63 -19.45 29.60
N GLU A 62 -0.41 -19.30 29.09
CA GLU A 62 0.26 -18.01 28.97
C GLU A 62 -0.28 -17.19 27.79
N GLU A 63 -0.66 -15.95 28.08
CA GLU A 63 -1.06 -14.95 27.09
C GLU A 63 0.18 -14.18 26.63
N LYS A 64 0.52 -14.27 25.33
CA LYS A 64 1.62 -13.50 24.73
C LYS A 64 1.06 -12.38 23.89
N ILE A 65 1.54 -11.16 24.11
CA ILE A 65 1.28 -10.03 23.22
C ILE A 65 2.16 -10.21 21.98
N GLN A 66 1.51 -10.25 20.82
CA GLN A 66 2.17 -10.30 19.53
C GLN A 66 1.91 -9.00 18.78
N ALA A 67 2.99 -8.27 18.51
CA ALA A 67 3.03 -7.19 17.53
C ALA A 67 3.75 -7.70 16.28
N TRP A 68 3.52 -7.02 15.16
CA TRP A 68 4.07 -7.44 13.88
C TRP A 68 5.04 -6.38 13.38
N GLU A 69 6.29 -6.76 13.19
CA GLU A 69 7.36 -5.89 12.67
C GLU A 69 7.69 -6.29 11.23
N LEU A 70 8.26 -5.35 10.46
CA LEU A 70 8.59 -5.55 9.04
C LEU A 70 9.47 -6.78 8.76
N GLU A 71 10.41 -7.08 9.67
CA GLU A 71 11.34 -8.22 9.57
C GLU A 71 11.00 -9.32 10.60
N SER A 72 9.74 -9.38 11.05
CA SER A 72 9.31 -10.35 12.07
C SER A 72 9.37 -11.79 11.54
N PRO A 73 10.07 -12.71 12.23
CA PRO A 73 10.07 -14.13 11.87
C PRO A 73 8.69 -14.78 12.06
N ASP A 74 7.81 -14.15 12.84
CA ASP A 74 6.46 -14.64 13.14
C ASP A 74 5.46 -14.42 11.98
N VAL A 75 5.89 -13.86 10.84
CA VAL A 75 5.06 -13.70 9.64
C VAL A 75 5.47 -14.72 8.58
N GLU A 76 4.63 -15.73 8.41
CA GLU A 76 4.78 -16.72 7.33
C GLU A 76 4.17 -16.18 6.03
N PHE A 77 4.86 -16.41 4.92
CA PHE A 77 4.39 -16.01 3.59
C PHE A 77 3.83 -17.22 2.86
N SER A 78 2.59 -17.11 2.41
CA SER A 78 1.96 -18.10 1.54
C SER A 78 2.65 -18.14 0.16
N GLU A 79 2.46 -19.23 -0.57
CA GLU A 79 3.00 -19.39 -1.92
C GLU A 79 2.62 -18.22 -2.86
N PRO A 80 1.35 -17.75 -2.92
CA PRO A 80 1.00 -16.57 -3.73
C PRO A 80 1.75 -15.29 -3.33
N VAL A 81 1.95 -15.06 -2.02
CA VAL A 81 2.73 -13.92 -1.51
C VAL A 81 4.19 -14.03 -1.93
N ILE A 82 4.79 -15.22 -1.84
CA ILE A 82 6.16 -15.48 -2.29
C ILE A 82 6.29 -15.20 -3.79
N ARG A 83 5.36 -15.69 -4.62
CA ARG A 83 5.40 -15.44 -6.08
C ARG A 83 5.28 -13.96 -6.43
N LEU A 84 4.41 -13.22 -5.75
CA LEU A 84 4.31 -11.76 -5.93
C LEU A 84 5.58 -11.03 -5.46
N ARG A 85 6.21 -11.51 -4.39
CA ARG A 85 7.51 -10.98 -3.95
C ARG A 85 8.59 -11.22 -5.00
N GLU A 86 8.61 -12.39 -5.64
CA GLU A 86 9.52 -12.69 -6.74
C GLU A 86 9.24 -11.85 -7.99
N LEU A 87 7.96 -11.59 -8.32
CA LEU A 87 7.58 -10.62 -9.35
C LEU A 87 8.22 -9.26 -9.08
N LEU A 88 8.08 -8.72 -7.86
CA LEU A 88 8.65 -7.43 -7.48
C LEU A 88 10.17 -7.41 -7.55
N LYS A 89 10.85 -8.48 -7.12
CA LYS A 89 12.31 -8.62 -7.25
C LYS A 89 12.76 -8.59 -8.71
N LYS A 90 12.04 -9.26 -9.61
CA LYS A 90 12.34 -9.24 -11.05
C LYS A 90 12.13 -7.85 -11.64
N LEU A 91 11.08 -7.14 -11.23
CA LEU A 91 10.85 -5.75 -11.64
C LEU A 91 11.94 -4.81 -11.11
N GLU A 92 12.41 -5.04 -9.89
CA GLU A 92 13.54 -4.32 -9.30
C GLU A 92 14.85 -4.53 -10.07
N ALA A 93 15.14 -5.77 -10.47
CA ALA A 93 16.35 -6.10 -11.23
C ALA A 93 16.41 -5.38 -12.60
N ILE A 94 15.27 -5.02 -13.19
CA ILE A 94 15.22 -4.26 -14.46
C ILE A 94 15.84 -2.85 -14.29
N ILE A 95 15.92 -2.31 -13.07
CA ILE A 95 16.59 -1.02 -12.81
C ILE A 95 18.05 -1.07 -13.28
N ASP A 96 18.72 -2.20 -13.08
CA ASP A 96 20.12 -2.39 -13.46
C ASP A 96 20.29 -2.48 -14.99
N GLU A 97 19.25 -2.87 -15.72
CA GLU A 97 19.20 -2.88 -17.20
C GLU A 97 18.87 -1.50 -17.81
N ALA A 98 18.34 -0.60 -16.99
CA ALA A 98 17.98 0.77 -17.35
C ALA A 98 18.71 1.78 -16.45
N PRO A 99 20.05 1.85 -16.49
CA PRO A 99 20.80 2.76 -15.63
C PRO A 99 20.39 4.22 -15.88
N PRO A 100 20.42 5.08 -14.85
CA PRO A 100 20.09 6.48 -14.99
C PRO A 100 21.10 7.16 -15.92
N ASP A 101 20.60 7.93 -16.89
CA ASP A 101 21.46 8.72 -17.76
C ASP A 101 22.28 9.74 -16.91
N PRO A 102 23.56 9.99 -17.23
CA PRO A 102 24.44 10.83 -16.42
C PRO A 102 24.11 12.34 -16.51
N GLY A 103 24.71 13.12 -15.60
CA GLY A 103 24.69 14.59 -15.61
C GLY A 103 23.65 15.24 -14.68
N PRO A 104 23.80 16.53 -14.36
CA PRO A 104 22.85 17.27 -13.52
C PRO A 104 21.51 17.45 -14.24
N ARG A 105 20.40 17.28 -13.51
CA ARG A 105 19.04 17.35 -14.07
C ARG A 105 18.15 18.20 -13.18
N ARG A 106 17.21 18.90 -13.82
CA ARG A 106 16.16 19.67 -13.14
C ARG A 106 14.86 18.89 -12.96
N PHE A 107 14.62 17.89 -13.81
CA PHE A 107 13.41 17.08 -13.86
C PHE A 107 13.77 15.59 -13.80
N GLY A 108 12.76 14.72 -13.76
CA GLY A 108 12.93 13.27 -13.75
C GLY A 108 13.88 12.72 -14.84
N ASN A 109 14.51 11.59 -14.54
CA ASN A 109 15.44 10.91 -15.42
C ASN A 109 14.69 10.11 -16.50
N MET A 110 14.97 10.41 -17.77
CA MET A 110 14.37 9.77 -18.94
C MET A 110 14.61 8.25 -19.00
N SER A 111 15.64 7.72 -18.34
CA SER A 111 15.85 6.27 -18.20
C SER A 111 14.69 5.55 -17.53
N PHE A 112 13.83 6.24 -16.77
CA PHE A 112 12.58 5.66 -16.27
C PHE A 112 11.67 5.18 -17.41
N ARG A 113 11.64 5.89 -18.55
CA ARG A 113 10.88 5.43 -19.73
C ARG A 113 11.45 4.13 -20.30
N LYS A 114 12.78 3.98 -20.26
CA LYS A 114 13.46 2.75 -20.66
C LYS A 114 13.08 1.61 -19.72
N TRP A 115 13.18 1.82 -18.40
CA TRP A 115 12.75 0.84 -17.39
C TRP A 115 11.30 0.43 -17.62
N PHE A 116 10.39 1.40 -17.75
CA PHE A 116 8.95 1.16 -17.91
C PHE A 116 8.65 0.36 -19.19
N LYS A 117 9.31 0.68 -20.32
CA LYS A 117 9.17 -0.06 -21.57
C LYS A 117 9.61 -1.53 -21.44
N ILE A 118 10.69 -1.79 -20.70
CA ILE A 118 11.15 -3.17 -20.45
C ILE A 118 10.14 -3.92 -19.57
N VAL A 119 9.61 -3.25 -18.54
CA VAL A 119 8.53 -3.78 -17.70
C VAL A 119 7.32 -4.16 -18.55
N GLU A 120 6.78 -3.22 -19.35
CA GLU A 120 5.62 -3.47 -20.20
C GLU A 120 5.81 -4.67 -21.14
N ALA A 121 7.02 -4.82 -21.70
CA ALA A 121 7.35 -5.92 -22.60
C ALA A 121 7.39 -7.29 -21.89
N ARG A 122 7.87 -7.35 -20.64
CA ARG A 122 8.04 -8.61 -19.88
C ARG A 122 6.85 -8.96 -18.99
N LEU A 123 5.99 -7.99 -18.70
CA LEU A 123 4.89 -8.15 -17.74
C LEU A 123 3.93 -9.31 -18.07
N PRO A 124 3.56 -9.57 -19.34
CA PRO A 124 2.68 -10.70 -19.66
C PRO A 124 3.24 -12.05 -19.19
N ASP A 125 4.52 -12.31 -19.45
CA ASP A 125 5.18 -13.56 -19.07
C ASP A 125 5.38 -13.64 -17.55
N LEU A 126 5.79 -12.52 -16.93
CA LEU A 126 5.97 -12.44 -15.48
C LEU A 126 4.65 -12.65 -14.71
N LEU A 127 3.54 -12.10 -15.21
CA LEU A 127 2.21 -12.33 -14.62
C LEU A 127 1.78 -13.79 -14.75
N LEU A 128 2.03 -14.41 -15.90
CA LEU A 128 1.71 -15.83 -16.11
C LEU A 128 2.53 -16.74 -15.21
N GLU A 129 3.81 -16.42 -15.02
CA GLU A 129 4.71 -17.16 -14.14
C GLU A 129 4.29 -17.04 -12.66
N CYS A 130 3.98 -15.83 -12.20
CA CYS A 130 3.76 -15.55 -10.78
C CYS A 130 2.31 -15.71 -10.31
N LEU A 131 1.32 -15.62 -11.20
CA LEU A 131 -0.12 -15.66 -10.86
C LEU A 131 -0.97 -16.59 -11.76
N PRO A 132 -0.51 -17.81 -12.12
CA PRO A 132 -1.18 -18.64 -13.11
C PRO A 132 -2.63 -18.98 -12.73
N GLU A 133 -2.91 -19.20 -11.44
CA GLU A 133 -4.24 -19.55 -10.95
C GLU A 133 -5.26 -18.41 -11.12
N VAL A 134 -4.79 -17.16 -11.00
CA VAL A 134 -5.62 -15.96 -11.18
C VAL A 134 -5.91 -15.71 -12.66
N LEU A 135 -4.91 -15.94 -13.52
CA LEU A 135 -5.05 -15.67 -14.95
C LEU A 135 -5.94 -16.70 -15.67
N THR A 136 -6.12 -17.87 -15.08
CA THR A 136 -6.96 -18.95 -15.62
C THR A 136 -8.43 -18.86 -15.18
N PHE A 137 -8.83 -17.78 -14.52
CA PHE A 137 -10.22 -17.57 -14.09
C PHE A 137 -11.21 -17.67 -15.26
N LYS A 138 -12.34 -18.35 -15.04
CA LYS A 138 -13.33 -18.64 -16.08
C LYS A 138 -13.92 -17.35 -16.66
N ARG A 139 -13.80 -17.18 -17.98
CA ARG A 139 -14.37 -16.05 -18.73
C ARG A 139 -15.82 -16.33 -19.12
N ALA A 140 -16.63 -15.27 -19.17
CA ALA A 140 -18.01 -15.32 -19.67
C ALA A 140 -18.11 -15.87 -21.10
N GLU A 141 -17.19 -15.45 -21.98
CA GLU A 141 -17.14 -15.90 -23.37
C GLU A 141 -15.68 -16.19 -23.80
N PRO A 142 -15.42 -17.12 -24.73
CA PRO A 142 -14.06 -17.50 -25.11
C PRO A 142 -13.21 -16.38 -25.74
N GLN A 143 -13.85 -15.40 -26.42
CA GLN A 143 -13.17 -14.31 -27.13
C GLN A 143 -13.18 -12.97 -26.38
N THR A 144 -13.55 -12.95 -25.10
CA THR A 144 -13.55 -11.71 -24.30
C THR A 144 -12.23 -11.46 -23.59
N ILE A 145 -12.10 -10.22 -23.10
CA ILE A 145 -11.02 -9.74 -22.22
C ILE A 145 -10.75 -10.74 -21.08
N GLN A 146 -9.48 -10.97 -20.76
CA GLN A 146 -9.06 -11.89 -19.71
C GLN A 146 -8.76 -11.13 -18.41
N ALA A 147 -8.71 -11.85 -17.30
CA ALA A 147 -8.25 -11.29 -16.02
C ALA A 147 -6.87 -10.63 -16.14
N ALA A 148 -5.96 -11.22 -16.93
CA ALA A 148 -4.62 -10.70 -17.18
C ALA A 148 -4.62 -9.29 -17.79
N ASP A 149 -5.57 -9.00 -18.68
CA ASP A 149 -5.66 -7.71 -19.36
C ASP A 149 -6.08 -6.60 -18.40
N GLU A 150 -7.06 -6.89 -17.54
CA GLU A 150 -7.55 -5.96 -16.53
C GLU A 150 -6.52 -5.74 -15.40
N LEU A 151 -5.94 -6.82 -14.88
CA LEU A 151 -4.91 -6.77 -13.83
C LEU A 151 -3.67 -6.00 -14.26
N ARG A 152 -3.24 -6.17 -15.51
CA ARG A 152 -2.08 -5.47 -16.07
C ARG A 152 -2.24 -3.95 -16.04
N ALA A 153 -3.45 -3.42 -16.25
CA ALA A 153 -3.68 -1.98 -16.19
C ALA A 153 -3.45 -1.42 -14.78
N TYR A 154 -3.90 -2.13 -13.73
CA TYR A 154 -3.66 -1.73 -12.34
C TYR A 154 -2.19 -1.92 -11.93
N LEU A 155 -1.54 -3.02 -12.35
CA LEU A 155 -0.14 -3.26 -12.01
C LEU A 155 0.79 -2.23 -12.68
N THR A 156 0.62 -1.96 -13.97
CA THR A 156 1.42 -0.93 -14.68
C THR A 156 1.15 0.47 -14.15
N GLY A 157 -0.12 0.77 -13.83
CA GLY A 157 -0.52 2.00 -13.15
C GLY A 157 0.11 2.17 -11.76
N GLY A 158 0.63 1.10 -11.16
CA GLY A 158 1.26 1.10 -9.86
C GLY A 158 2.64 1.76 -9.78
N PHE A 159 3.37 1.98 -10.87
CA PHE A 159 4.81 2.34 -10.78
C PHE A 159 5.16 3.80 -11.10
N GLY A 160 4.17 4.66 -11.36
CA GLY A 160 4.37 6.05 -11.78
C GLY A 160 4.00 6.31 -13.23
N SER A 161 4.17 7.55 -13.71
CA SER A 161 3.92 7.91 -15.11
C SER A 161 5.23 8.04 -15.89
N PRO A 162 5.48 7.21 -16.93
CA PRO A 162 6.65 7.38 -17.77
C PRO A 162 6.60 8.66 -18.62
N GLN A 163 5.41 9.20 -18.91
CA GLN A 163 5.27 10.45 -19.64
C GLN A 163 5.68 11.63 -18.78
N ARG A 164 5.16 11.71 -17.54
CA ARG A 164 5.40 12.82 -16.62
C ARG A 164 6.65 12.65 -15.74
N LEU A 165 7.20 11.45 -15.68
CA LEU A 165 8.35 11.08 -14.82
C LEU A 165 8.04 11.34 -13.34
N ASP A 166 6.82 11.04 -12.93
CA ASP A 166 6.31 11.27 -11.59
C ASP A 166 5.77 9.99 -10.93
N TYR A 167 5.67 10.01 -9.60
CA TYR A 167 5.01 8.99 -8.80
C TYR A 167 4.25 9.66 -7.64
N GLY A 168 3.13 9.06 -7.21
CA GLY A 168 2.35 9.58 -6.10
C GLY A 168 1.25 8.62 -5.64
N THR A 169 0.40 9.09 -4.75
CA THR A 169 -0.61 8.27 -4.05
C THR A 169 -1.64 7.61 -4.98
N GLY A 170 -1.91 8.19 -6.15
CA GLY A 170 -2.76 7.56 -7.17
C GLY A 170 -2.15 6.29 -7.77
N HIS A 171 -0.83 6.24 -7.91
CA HIS A 171 -0.10 5.04 -8.35
C HIS A 171 -0.07 3.99 -7.24
N GLU A 172 0.21 4.41 -6.00
CA GLU A 172 0.11 3.56 -4.81
C GLU A 172 -1.27 2.91 -4.67
N LEU A 173 -2.35 3.67 -4.91
CA LEU A 173 -3.71 3.18 -4.92
C LEU A 173 -3.96 2.17 -6.06
N SER A 174 -3.36 2.38 -7.23
CA SER A 174 -3.46 1.44 -8.36
C SER A 174 -2.86 0.07 -8.00
N PHE A 175 -1.72 0.05 -7.30
CA PHE A 175 -1.12 -1.18 -6.81
C PHE A 175 -1.99 -1.86 -5.74
N LEU A 176 -2.60 -1.09 -4.83
CA LEU A 176 -3.57 -1.65 -3.87
C LEU A 176 -4.78 -2.27 -4.58
N ALA A 177 -5.30 -1.63 -5.62
CA ALA A 177 -6.40 -2.15 -6.43
C ALA A 177 -6.01 -3.44 -7.16
N PHE A 178 -4.78 -3.53 -7.69
CA PHE A 178 -4.24 -4.76 -8.26
C PHE A 178 -4.28 -5.93 -7.26
N LEU A 179 -3.83 -5.71 -6.02
CA LEU A 179 -3.89 -6.72 -4.96
C LEU A 179 -5.34 -7.08 -4.57
N ALA A 180 -6.24 -6.08 -4.53
CA ALA A 180 -7.65 -6.32 -4.27
C ALA A 180 -8.28 -7.20 -5.36
N CYS A 181 -7.93 -6.98 -6.64
CA CYS A 181 -8.38 -7.83 -7.75
C CYS A 181 -7.89 -9.27 -7.61
N ILE A 182 -6.62 -9.49 -7.24
CA ILE A 182 -6.09 -10.83 -6.96
C ILE A 182 -6.87 -11.50 -5.83
N TRP A 183 -7.15 -10.78 -4.74
CA TRP A 183 -7.97 -11.29 -3.65
C TRP A 183 -9.37 -11.69 -4.11
N MET A 184 -10.05 -10.82 -4.85
CA MET A 184 -11.41 -11.09 -5.37
C MET A 184 -11.42 -12.31 -6.28
N LEU A 185 -10.37 -12.54 -7.06
CA LEU A 185 -10.24 -13.71 -7.93
C LEU A 185 -9.80 -14.98 -7.19
N GLY A 186 -9.61 -14.91 -5.87
CA GLY A 186 -9.22 -16.05 -5.05
C GLY A 186 -7.75 -16.43 -5.16
N GLY A 187 -6.89 -15.52 -5.61
CA GLY A 187 -5.46 -15.76 -5.80
C GLY A 187 -4.64 -15.88 -4.52
N PHE A 188 -5.22 -15.55 -3.36
CA PHE A 188 -4.56 -15.66 -2.05
C PHE A 188 -5.11 -16.82 -1.23
N THR A 189 -4.23 -17.40 -0.40
CA THR A 189 -4.55 -18.55 0.43
C THR A 189 -5.66 -18.22 1.43
N GLN A 190 -6.48 -19.22 1.74
CA GLN A 190 -7.41 -19.12 2.86
C GLN A 190 -6.69 -19.57 4.12
N SER A 191 -6.35 -18.62 4.99
CA SER A 191 -5.66 -18.85 6.26
C SER A 191 -6.53 -18.40 7.44
N GLU A 192 -5.98 -18.53 8.64
CA GLU A 192 -6.52 -17.86 9.83
C GLU A 192 -6.70 -16.34 9.59
N PRO A 193 -7.76 -15.72 10.15
CA PRO A 193 -8.07 -14.31 9.92
C PRO A 193 -6.90 -13.37 10.23
N GLY A 194 -6.47 -12.61 9.22
CA GLY A 194 -5.38 -11.66 9.33
C GLY A 194 -4.00 -12.22 8.99
N ALA A 195 -3.82 -13.54 8.87
CA ALA A 195 -2.50 -14.10 8.55
C ALA A 195 -2.11 -13.83 7.09
N GLU A 196 -2.98 -14.18 6.14
CA GLU A 196 -2.76 -13.89 4.72
C GLU A 196 -2.68 -12.37 4.46
N GLU A 197 -3.55 -11.58 5.11
CA GLU A 197 -3.50 -10.12 4.99
C GLU A 197 -2.17 -9.52 5.46
N ARG A 198 -1.63 -9.99 6.59
CA ARG A 198 -0.28 -9.59 7.05
C ARG A 198 0.79 -10.04 6.05
N GLY A 199 0.66 -11.24 5.50
CA GLY A 199 1.53 -11.75 4.45
C GLY A 199 1.53 -10.83 3.23
N ILE A 200 0.36 -10.34 2.80
CA ILE A 200 0.24 -9.37 1.69
C ILE A 200 0.93 -8.05 2.05
N VAL A 201 0.71 -7.51 3.25
CA VAL A 201 1.31 -6.24 3.65
C VAL A 201 2.84 -6.34 3.71
N PHE A 202 3.40 -7.29 4.46
CA PHE A 202 4.85 -7.38 4.67
C PHE A 202 5.58 -8.09 3.53
N GLY A 203 4.94 -9.04 2.86
CA GLY A 203 5.53 -9.84 1.79
C GLY A 203 5.37 -9.23 0.40
N VAL A 204 4.42 -8.30 0.21
CA VAL A 204 4.16 -7.68 -1.10
C VAL A 204 4.16 -6.15 -1.04
N ILE A 205 3.38 -5.52 -0.15
CA ILE A 205 3.28 -4.05 -0.10
C ILE A 205 4.60 -3.41 0.34
N GLU A 206 5.25 -3.90 1.41
CA GLU A 206 6.54 -3.33 1.84
C GLU A 206 7.65 -3.50 0.76
N PRO A 207 7.83 -4.68 0.14
CA PRO A 207 8.75 -4.81 -1.00
C PRO A 207 8.41 -3.89 -2.18
N TYR A 208 7.13 -3.68 -2.47
CA TYR A 208 6.68 -2.73 -3.49
C TYR A 208 7.09 -1.29 -3.13
N LEU A 209 6.88 -0.86 -1.87
CA LEU A 209 7.30 0.46 -1.42
C LEU A 209 8.82 0.64 -1.50
N ASN A 210 9.59 -0.40 -1.20
CA ASN A 210 11.05 -0.38 -1.34
C ASN A 210 11.48 -0.25 -2.81
N LEU A 211 10.84 -0.98 -3.73
CA LEU A 211 11.04 -0.83 -5.16
C LEU A 211 10.72 0.61 -5.61
N VAL A 212 9.57 1.15 -5.22
CA VAL A 212 9.16 2.52 -5.55
C VAL A 212 10.17 3.56 -5.02
N ARG A 213 10.62 3.44 -3.76
CA ARG A 213 11.65 4.31 -3.19
C ARG A 213 12.95 4.24 -3.98
N ARG A 214 13.34 3.05 -4.45
CA ARG A 214 14.51 2.87 -5.34
C ARG A 214 14.28 3.53 -6.70
N LEU A 215 13.10 3.41 -7.30
CA LEU A 215 12.75 4.09 -8.56
C LEU A 215 12.80 5.62 -8.41
N ILE A 216 12.18 6.17 -7.35
CA ILE A 216 12.20 7.61 -7.05
C ILE A 216 13.64 8.11 -6.92
N LYS A 217 14.49 7.43 -6.15
CA LYS A 217 15.89 7.86 -5.97
C LYS A 217 16.72 7.69 -7.25
N THR A 218 16.57 6.56 -7.94
CA THR A 218 17.38 6.23 -9.13
C THR A 218 17.04 7.14 -10.30
N TYR A 219 15.75 7.39 -10.52
CA TYR A 219 15.27 8.17 -11.65
C TYR A 219 14.81 9.58 -11.28
N THR A 220 15.01 10.01 -10.02
CA THR A 220 14.64 11.36 -9.56
C THR A 220 13.18 11.71 -9.91
N LEU A 221 12.27 10.76 -9.66
CA LEU A 221 10.86 10.93 -10.01
C LEU A 221 10.24 12.10 -9.23
N GLU A 222 9.40 12.87 -9.91
CA GLU A 222 8.71 14.00 -9.31
C GLU A 222 7.48 13.55 -8.48
N PRO A 223 7.09 14.31 -7.45
CA PRO A 223 5.84 14.08 -6.73
C PRO A 223 4.61 14.33 -7.62
N ALA A 224 3.81 13.29 -7.88
CA ALA A 224 2.60 13.40 -8.68
C ALA A 224 1.46 14.01 -7.85
N GLY A 225 0.77 15.02 -8.40
CA GLY A 225 -0.37 15.65 -7.73
C GLY A 225 0.01 16.36 -6.42
N SER A 226 1.25 16.86 -6.33
CA SER A 226 1.76 17.46 -5.10
C SER A 226 0.87 18.63 -4.64
N HIS A 227 0.45 18.59 -3.38
CA HIS A 227 -0.07 19.76 -2.68
C HIS A 227 1.09 20.59 -2.08
N GLY A 228 2.33 20.41 -2.54
CA GLY A 228 3.52 20.97 -1.91
C GLY A 228 3.64 20.54 -0.44
N VAL A 229 3.99 21.48 0.44
CA VAL A 229 4.05 21.27 1.89
C VAL A 229 2.69 20.94 2.54
N TRP A 230 1.60 21.02 1.77
CA TRP A 230 0.24 20.72 2.26
C TRP A 230 -0.20 19.26 2.07
N GLY A 231 0.66 18.43 1.47
CA GLY A 231 0.47 16.98 1.43
C GLY A 231 0.97 16.29 2.70
N LEU A 232 0.46 15.10 2.98
CA LEU A 232 1.00 14.26 4.06
C LEU A 232 2.47 13.89 3.76
N ASP A 233 2.72 13.44 2.54
CA ASP A 233 4.01 13.00 2.00
C ASP A 233 3.98 13.23 0.48
N ASP A 234 5.16 13.35 -0.12
CA ASP A 234 5.29 13.64 -1.56
C ASP A 234 4.79 12.48 -2.44
N HIS A 235 4.91 11.24 -1.97
CA HIS A 235 4.76 10.03 -2.79
C HIS A 235 3.77 9.01 -2.23
N SER A 236 3.68 8.87 -0.90
CA SER A 236 3.03 7.70 -0.25
C SER A 236 2.00 8.06 0.81
N PHE A 237 1.03 7.17 1.01
CA PHE A 237 0.01 7.28 2.07
C PHE A 237 -0.16 5.96 2.83
N LEU A 238 -0.19 4.83 2.13
CA LEU A 238 -0.36 3.49 2.71
C LEU A 238 0.60 3.13 3.85
N PRO A 239 1.93 3.41 3.80
CA PRO A 239 2.82 3.06 4.92
C PRO A 239 2.45 3.77 6.23
N TYR A 240 1.84 4.96 6.16
CA TYR A 240 1.38 5.68 7.34
C TYR A 240 0.13 5.05 7.95
N ILE A 241 -0.79 4.52 7.12
CA ILE A 241 -1.93 3.74 7.58
C ILE A 241 -1.42 2.45 8.25
N PHE A 242 -0.70 1.61 7.52
CA PHE A 242 -0.28 0.31 8.02
C PHE A 242 0.70 0.41 9.19
N GLY A 243 1.62 1.35 9.13
CA GLY A 243 2.61 1.56 10.19
C GLY A 243 2.02 2.10 11.48
N SER A 244 0.99 2.95 11.42
CA SER A 244 0.29 3.38 12.64
C SER A 244 -0.51 2.24 13.25
N ALA A 245 -1.09 1.33 12.44
CA ALA A 245 -1.76 0.14 12.94
C ALA A 245 -0.82 -0.80 13.72
N GLN A 246 0.43 -0.98 13.27
CA GLN A 246 1.42 -1.78 14.00
C GLN A 246 1.68 -1.26 15.43
N LEU A 247 1.43 0.04 15.70
CA LEU A 247 1.72 0.71 16.98
C LEU A 247 0.46 0.97 17.82
N CYS A 248 -0.72 0.60 17.32
CA CYS A 248 -1.97 0.66 18.06
C CYS A 248 -1.90 -0.18 19.35
N PRO A 249 -2.72 0.12 20.37
CA PRO A 249 -2.83 -0.73 21.54
C PRO A 249 -3.36 -2.11 21.15
N ILE A 250 -3.21 -3.07 22.05
CA ILE A 250 -3.75 -4.41 21.88
C ILE A 250 -5.25 -4.30 21.61
N SER A 251 -5.72 -4.85 20.50
CA SER A 251 -7.15 -4.86 20.18
C SER A 251 -7.56 -6.16 19.50
N SER A 252 -8.85 -6.48 19.60
CA SER A 252 -9.44 -7.47 18.70
C SER A 252 -9.74 -6.81 17.34
N LEU A 253 -9.93 -7.64 16.30
CA LEU A 253 -10.42 -7.17 15.00
C LEU A 253 -11.80 -6.51 15.08
N GLU A 254 -12.60 -6.94 16.06
CA GLU A 254 -14.00 -6.58 16.20
C GLU A 254 -14.20 -5.29 17.00
N GLN A 255 -13.25 -4.97 17.90
CA GLN A 255 -13.33 -3.81 18.79
C GLN A 255 -11.96 -3.13 18.91
N PRO A 256 -11.54 -2.34 17.90
CA PRO A 256 -10.35 -1.52 18.00
C PRO A 256 -10.52 -0.43 19.07
N SER A 257 -9.49 -0.22 19.90
CA SER A 257 -9.47 0.91 20.84
C SER A 257 -9.46 2.23 20.05
N PRO A 258 -10.26 3.24 20.44
CA PRO A 258 -10.30 4.52 19.72
C PRO A 258 -9.04 5.38 19.94
N GLU A 259 -8.32 5.16 21.04
CA GLU A 259 -7.16 5.94 21.48
C GLU A 259 -6.14 5.01 22.18
N GLY A 260 -4.91 5.51 22.33
CA GLY A 260 -3.79 4.82 22.96
C GLY A 260 -2.73 4.31 21.98
N SER A 261 -1.74 3.63 22.54
CA SER A 261 -0.57 3.07 21.84
C SER A 261 -0.18 1.75 22.50
N LEU A 262 0.50 0.86 21.77
CA LEU A 262 1.10 -0.34 22.33
C LEU A 262 2.11 0.02 23.43
N PHE A 263 2.19 -0.78 24.50
CA PHE A 263 3.22 -0.60 25.51
C PHE A 263 4.63 -0.70 24.89
N GLY A 264 5.47 0.30 25.13
CA GLY A 264 6.81 0.39 24.54
C GLY A 264 6.85 0.91 23.09
N ALA A 265 5.70 1.24 22.48
CA ALA A 265 5.70 1.95 21.21
C ALA A 265 6.40 3.31 21.34
N PRO A 266 7.15 3.75 20.31
CA PRO A 266 7.68 5.11 20.27
C PRO A 266 6.54 6.14 20.38
N ASP A 267 6.79 7.25 21.07
CA ASP A 267 5.85 8.37 21.10
C ASP A 267 5.65 8.93 19.67
N PRO A 268 4.42 9.28 19.23
CA PRO A 268 4.19 9.85 17.90
C PRO A 268 5.10 11.04 17.58
N GLY A 269 5.35 11.94 18.54
CA GLY A 269 6.22 13.10 18.36
C GLY A 269 7.69 12.74 18.08
N SER A 270 8.08 11.48 18.26
CA SER A 270 9.45 11.02 17.95
C SER A 270 9.74 10.87 16.46
N VAL A 271 8.76 11.03 15.56
CA VAL A 271 9.00 11.14 14.10
C VAL A 271 9.88 12.34 13.72
N ALA A 272 9.91 13.39 14.55
CA ALA A 272 10.79 14.54 14.38
C ALA A 272 12.24 14.30 14.90
N LYS A 273 12.53 13.12 15.43
CA LYS A 273 13.84 12.75 15.99
C LYS A 273 14.51 11.71 15.09
N ASP A 274 15.43 12.16 14.22
CA ASP A 274 16.12 11.29 13.26
C ASP A 274 16.73 10.03 13.91
N THR A 275 17.33 10.14 15.09
CA THR A 275 17.89 8.97 15.81
C THR A 275 16.87 7.89 16.14
N VAL A 276 15.64 8.27 16.49
CA VAL A 276 14.54 7.33 16.72
C VAL A 276 14.06 6.75 15.40
N VAL A 277 13.91 7.60 14.38
CA VAL A 277 13.50 7.19 13.04
C VAL A 277 14.45 6.15 12.46
N GLN A 278 15.77 6.37 12.52
CA GLN A 278 16.75 5.42 11.99
C GLN A 278 16.72 4.07 12.73
N ARG A 279 16.35 4.07 14.02
CA ARG A 279 16.16 2.83 14.79
C ARG A 279 14.87 2.09 14.40
N GLU A 280 13.76 2.81 14.28
CA GLU A 280 12.44 2.21 14.07
C GLU A 280 12.11 1.91 12.61
N ARG A 281 12.78 2.57 11.64
CA ARG A 281 12.48 2.42 10.20
C ARG A 281 12.62 1.00 9.66
N LYS A 282 13.35 0.12 10.35
CA LYS A 282 13.49 -1.30 10.00
C LYS A 282 12.39 -2.19 10.61
N ARG A 283 11.63 -1.67 11.57
CA ARG A 283 10.64 -2.42 12.35
C ARG A 283 9.21 -2.03 11.98
N ASN A 284 9.00 -0.77 11.60
CA ASN A 284 7.69 -0.19 11.41
C ASN A 284 7.55 0.57 10.08
N MET A 285 6.43 0.37 9.37
CA MET A 285 6.19 0.97 8.05
C MET A 285 6.06 2.51 8.09
N TYR A 286 5.52 3.07 9.16
CA TYR A 286 5.38 4.53 9.34
C TYR A 286 6.77 5.14 9.43
N TYR A 287 7.61 4.59 10.31
CA TYR A 287 8.99 5.02 10.46
C TYR A 287 9.84 4.70 9.22
N SER A 288 9.52 3.65 8.46
CA SER A 288 10.14 3.35 7.16
C SER A 288 9.90 4.49 6.15
N ALA A 289 8.67 4.99 6.06
CA ALA A 289 8.33 6.15 5.23
C ALA A 289 8.94 7.46 5.74
N ILE A 290 8.87 7.74 7.05
CA ILE A 290 9.55 8.91 7.64
C ILE A 290 11.06 8.86 7.38
N GLY A 291 11.70 7.70 7.54
CA GLY A 291 13.11 7.51 7.24
C GLY A 291 13.46 7.84 5.79
N PHE A 292 12.57 7.49 4.84
CA PHE A 292 12.74 7.88 3.45
C PHE A 292 12.66 9.41 3.26
N ILE A 293 11.78 10.12 3.99
CA ILE A 293 11.76 11.59 3.99
C ILE A 293 13.11 12.15 4.43
N TYR A 294 13.71 11.66 5.52
CA TYR A 294 15.04 12.12 5.98
C TYR A 294 16.15 11.82 4.95
N ASP A 295 16.02 10.75 4.18
CA ASP A 295 16.98 10.42 3.13
C ASP A 295 16.95 11.47 2.00
N VAL A 296 15.77 11.97 1.62
CA VAL A 296 15.58 12.82 0.43
C VAL A 296 15.40 14.32 0.71
N LYS A 297 14.90 14.70 1.90
CA LYS A 297 14.73 16.10 2.33
C LYS A 297 15.81 16.49 3.33
N LYS A 298 16.07 17.80 3.42
CA LYS A 298 17.03 18.40 4.36
C LYS A 298 16.37 19.57 5.07
N GLY A 299 16.89 19.89 6.26
CA GLY A 299 16.33 20.91 7.14
C GLY A 299 15.48 20.31 8.26
N PRO A 300 14.92 21.16 9.13
CA PRO A 300 14.03 20.73 10.21
C PRO A 300 12.76 20.05 9.68
N PHE A 301 12.35 18.95 10.34
CA PHE A 301 11.21 18.14 9.90
C PHE A 301 9.91 18.93 9.77
N TRP A 302 9.66 19.86 10.70
CA TRP A 302 8.45 20.70 10.71
C TRP A 302 8.39 21.70 9.54
N GLU A 303 9.52 22.05 8.92
CA GLU A 303 9.54 22.95 7.75
C GLU A 303 9.14 22.24 6.47
N HIS A 304 9.63 21.02 6.26
CA HIS A 304 9.44 20.29 5.00
C HIS A 304 8.32 19.24 5.04
N SER A 305 7.80 18.94 6.24
CA SER A 305 6.74 17.96 6.49
C SER A 305 5.78 18.41 7.61
N PRO A 306 5.17 19.61 7.50
CA PRO A 306 4.36 20.20 8.58
C PRO A 306 3.13 19.36 8.96
N TYR A 307 2.43 18.72 8.00
CA TYR A 307 1.27 17.88 8.32
C TYR A 307 1.63 16.64 9.14
N LEU A 308 2.73 15.96 8.79
CA LEU A 308 3.22 14.83 9.59
C LEU A 308 3.67 15.29 10.98
N PHE A 309 4.26 16.49 11.07
CA PHE A 309 4.62 17.09 12.36
C PHE A 309 3.38 17.39 13.21
N ASP A 310 2.33 17.98 12.63
CA ASP A 310 1.09 18.27 13.34
C ASP A 310 0.37 16.99 13.78
N ILE A 311 0.29 15.98 12.91
CA ILE A 311 -0.27 14.66 13.23
C ILE A 311 0.51 14.00 14.37
N SER A 312 1.83 14.16 14.42
CA SER A 312 2.66 13.64 15.50
C SER A 312 2.35 14.25 16.88
N GLY A 313 1.70 15.42 16.92
CA GLY A 313 1.22 16.08 18.14
C GLY A 313 -0.13 15.59 18.67
N VAL A 314 -0.79 14.65 17.98
CA VAL A 314 -2.10 14.13 18.38
C VAL A 314 -2.00 13.33 19.69
N ARG A 315 -2.67 13.82 20.74
CA ARG A 315 -2.63 13.23 22.10
C ARG A 315 -3.29 11.86 22.23
N GLY A 316 -4.15 11.48 21.29
CA GLY A 316 -4.88 10.20 21.32
C GLY A 316 -4.03 8.97 20.97
N GLY A 317 -2.70 9.12 20.79
CA GLY A 317 -1.79 8.03 20.48
C GLY A 317 -1.94 7.47 19.06
N TRP A 318 -1.28 6.35 18.79
CA TRP A 318 -1.25 5.74 17.45
C TRP A 318 -2.62 5.25 16.98
N ALA A 319 -3.49 4.80 17.88
CA ALA A 319 -4.87 4.45 17.54
C ALA A 319 -5.65 5.62 16.93
N LYS A 320 -5.47 6.82 17.49
CA LYS A 320 -6.13 8.02 16.99
C LYS A 320 -5.58 8.43 15.62
N ILE A 321 -4.27 8.32 15.45
CA ILE A 321 -3.57 8.59 14.18
C ILE A 321 -4.01 7.60 13.09
N ASN A 322 -4.13 6.31 13.44
CA ASN A 322 -4.52 5.27 12.50
C ASN A 322 -5.97 5.36 12.05
N LYS A 323 -6.86 6.00 12.84
CA LYS A 323 -8.30 5.99 12.61
C LYS A 323 -8.66 6.48 11.19
N VAL A 324 -8.85 5.52 10.28
CA VAL A 324 -9.38 5.75 8.95
C VAL A 324 -10.88 6.01 9.10
N GLY A 325 -11.37 7.12 8.55
CA GLY A 325 -12.78 7.49 8.64
C GLY A 325 -13.70 6.39 8.10
N ASP A 326 -14.84 6.19 8.76
CA ASP A 326 -15.89 5.28 8.27
C ASP A 326 -16.41 5.78 6.91
N PRO A 327 -16.43 4.93 5.86
CA PRO A 327 -16.97 5.32 4.55
C PRO A 327 -18.41 5.87 4.60
N HIS A 328 -19.21 5.50 5.61
CA HIS A 328 -20.56 6.03 5.78
C HIS A 328 -20.60 7.48 6.30
N HIS A 329 -19.55 7.94 6.97
CA HIS A 329 -19.47 9.32 7.48
C HIS A 329 -19.05 10.34 6.41
N ALA A 330 -18.33 9.89 5.37
CA ALA A 330 -17.94 10.76 4.26
C ALA A 330 -19.12 11.11 3.32
N ALA A 331 -20.15 10.26 3.27
CA ALA A 331 -21.36 10.49 2.48
C ALA A 331 -22.38 11.41 3.18
N SER A 332 -22.31 11.54 4.51
CA SER A 332 -23.13 12.49 5.27
C SER A 332 -22.40 13.83 5.40
N GLY A 333 -22.37 14.59 4.30
CA GLY A 333 -21.89 15.97 4.33
C GLY A 333 -22.79 16.84 5.21
N THR A 334 -22.55 16.89 6.51
CA THR A 334 -22.98 17.99 7.37
C THR A 334 -21.80 18.97 7.47
N PRO A 335 -21.93 20.22 6.98
CA PRO A 335 -20.90 21.22 7.18
C PRO A 335 -20.74 21.45 8.67
N ARG A 336 -19.53 21.30 9.20
CA ARG A 336 -19.22 21.77 10.55
C ARG A 336 -19.30 23.30 10.52
N GLY A 337 -20.33 23.84 11.15
CA GLY A 337 -20.51 25.28 11.31
C GLY A 337 -19.40 25.90 12.17
N ASN A 338 -19.02 27.10 11.75
CA ASN A 338 -18.17 28.15 12.35
C ASN A 338 -17.42 27.85 13.65
#